data_AF-A0A1N6ITX8-F1
#
_entry.id   AF-A0A1N6ITX8-F1
#
_cell.length_a   1.000
_cell.length_b   1.000
_cell.length_c   1.000
_cell.angle_alpha   90.00
_cell.angle_beta   90.00
_cell.angle_gamma   90.00
#
_symmetry.space_group_name_H-M   'P 1'
#
loop_
_entity.id
_entity.type
_entity.pdbx_description
1 polymer ?
#
loop_
_entity_poly.entity_id
_entity_poly.type
_entity_poly.pdbx_seq_one_letter_code
_entity_poly.pdbx_strand_id
1 'polypeptide(L)'
;MRSVTVYVKYHSKLFNMAESDVTESQLIRIVMCRWVIMLLMLAVSHPAKSGAFEFAGDANGVDIVSHPAGYTGTGGNLIVTVGISPASLYADEMLIPVQNAVKTWNRQISTIGNVIADSNQILHEQFDFESVALHELGHCIGLAHPNLASESGLTGANKNYTSTTKGINNQFDLNSGADGIIGSSDDVRGDDVNLHWFRRESNNPFIIAGLQDITTYSRNLADLPLGDLFVANGDRGVSALFGMQNTEAVMQQGISPRETKRSLTADDVATLRLAMSGLDMIAGTADDYTLTLVFNGFTDTADIVFNFDNMASFSACSISGIFLNETHVGITEAHISFNADFSWFFNDKIIPHSKIPSLPLGSINPVMSISASGLVDDDLVFKQEDRLSLVVALNPGSSVGSLADHWVWANTPLGTFWLNGELQFIRSDSPIRVFGGPLNYISPFTILNIAVSELPSGTYTVFFAVDGNQDNIIDATFQDMTTFIID
;
A
#
# COMPACT_ATOMS: atom_id res chain seq x y z
N MET A 1 12.67 -12.09 -27.85
CA MET A 1 12.50 -11.87 -26.40
C MET A 1 13.42 -12.81 -25.64
N ARG A 2 13.86 -12.46 -24.42
CA ARG A 2 14.33 -13.43 -23.42
C ARG A 2 13.15 -13.73 -22.50
N SER A 3 12.88 -15.00 -22.22
CA SER A 3 11.97 -15.43 -21.16
C SER A 3 12.80 -15.72 -19.91
N VAL A 4 12.29 -15.37 -18.73
CA VAL A 4 12.92 -15.64 -17.44
C VAL A 4 11.92 -16.40 -16.56
N THR A 5 12.43 -17.43 -15.88
CA THR A 5 11.71 -18.21 -14.87
C THR A 5 12.64 -18.30 -13.66
N VAL A 6 12.15 -17.91 -12.48
CA VAL A 6 13.01 -17.72 -11.29
C VAL A 6 12.90 -18.95 -10.38
N TYR A 7 14.03 -19.61 -10.11
CA TYR A 7 14.18 -20.67 -9.11
C TYR A 7 15.54 -20.51 -8.40
N VAL A 8 15.54 -20.38 -7.06
CA VAL A 8 16.72 -19.91 -6.30
C VAL A 8 17.57 -21.06 -5.72
N LYS A 9 18.87 -21.13 -6.06
CA LYS A 9 19.88 -21.93 -5.33
C LYS A 9 21.34 -21.51 -5.62
N TYR A 10 22.27 -21.82 -4.70
CA TYR A 10 23.53 -21.08 -4.49
C TYR A 10 24.84 -21.86 -4.74
N HIS A 11 25.93 -21.12 -5.03
CA HIS A 11 27.30 -21.34 -4.50
C HIS A 11 28.13 -20.02 -4.51
N SER A 12 29.28 -19.94 -3.81
CA SER A 12 29.86 -18.66 -3.32
C SER A 12 31.41 -18.54 -3.31
N LYS A 13 31.93 -17.32 -2.98
CA LYS A 13 33.31 -16.85 -2.58
C LYS A 13 33.94 -15.79 -3.52
N LEU A 14 34.79 -14.82 -3.10
CA LEU A 14 34.98 -14.05 -1.83
C LEU A 14 36.08 -12.95 -2.02
N PHE A 15 36.09 -11.91 -1.17
CA PHE A 15 37.23 -11.08 -0.67
C PHE A 15 37.75 -9.76 -1.37
N ASN A 16 37.40 -8.62 -0.74
CA ASN A 16 38.26 -7.54 -0.14
C ASN A 16 38.87 -6.31 -0.88
N MET A 17 38.43 -5.13 -0.39
CA MET A 17 39.17 -3.94 0.14
C MET A 17 40.07 -3.05 -0.77
N ALA A 18 39.78 -1.74 -0.83
CA ALA A 18 40.39 -0.68 0.03
C ALA A 18 40.15 0.77 -0.50
N GLU A 19 39.96 1.75 0.40
CA GLU A 19 39.83 3.20 0.09
C GLU A 19 41.09 4.03 0.46
N SER A 20 41.11 5.31 0.10
CA SER A 20 42.05 6.32 0.66
C SER A 20 41.52 7.77 0.54
N ASP A 21 41.67 8.56 1.60
CA ASP A 21 41.11 9.93 1.78
C ASP A 21 41.63 11.04 0.85
N VAL A 22 40.89 12.16 0.83
CA VAL A 22 41.28 13.45 0.24
C VAL A 22 41.19 14.58 1.29
N THR A 23 42.13 15.54 1.26
CA THR A 23 42.48 16.36 2.43
C THR A 23 41.75 17.71 2.56
N GLU A 24 41.73 18.25 3.80
CA GLU A 24 41.06 19.49 4.25
C GLU A 24 41.18 20.72 3.33
N SER A 25 42.26 20.82 2.53
CA SER A 25 42.52 22.00 1.68
C SER A 25 41.41 22.28 0.65
N GLN A 26 40.52 21.32 0.37
CA GLN A 26 39.37 21.51 -0.52
C GLN A 26 38.18 22.23 0.11
N LEU A 27 37.95 22.13 1.44
CA LEU A 27 36.72 22.64 2.07
C LEU A 27 36.51 24.14 1.89
N ILE A 28 37.59 24.93 1.98
CA ILE A 28 37.50 26.40 2.09
C ILE A 28 37.00 27.07 0.79
N ARG A 29 37.16 26.43 -0.39
CA ARG A 29 36.63 26.95 -1.65
C ARG A 29 35.14 26.63 -1.87
N ILE A 30 34.59 25.64 -1.18
CA ILE A 30 33.21 25.17 -1.36
C ILE A 30 32.20 26.12 -0.69
N VAL A 31 32.57 26.73 0.44
CA VAL A 31 31.64 27.51 1.30
C VAL A 31 31.07 28.75 0.60
N MET A 32 31.86 29.47 -0.22
CA MET A 32 31.37 30.68 -0.89
C MET A 32 30.56 30.41 -2.16
N CYS A 33 30.68 29.25 -2.80
CA CYS A 33 29.85 28.90 -3.95
C CYS A 33 28.43 28.45 -3.52
N ARG A 34 28.30 27.86 -2.32
CA ARG A 34 27.02 27.37 -1.77
C ARG A 34 25.91 28.42 -1.72
N TRP A 35 26.19 29.64 -1.25
CA TRP A 35 25.13 30.63 -1.00
C TRP A 35 24.44 31.20 -2.25
N VAL A 36 25.14 31.29 -3.38
CA VAL A 36 24.54 31.73 -4.65
C VAL A 36 23.73 30.61 -5.29
N ILE A 37 24.14 29.34 -5.09
CA ILE A 37 23.39 28.17 -5.56
C ILE A 37 22.14 27.93 -4.69
N MET A 38 22.21 28.12 -3.38
CA MET A 38 21.09 27.93 -2.44
C MET A 38 19.85 28.77 -2.80
N LEU A 39 20.05 30.00 -3.29
CA LEU A 39 18.95 30.88 -3.73
C LEU A 39 18.43 30.58 -5.14
N LEU A 40 19.11 29.72 -5.93
CA LEU A 40 18.63 29.25 -7.23
C LEU A 40 17.93 27.88 -7.17
N MET A 41 18.12 27.11 -6.09
CA MET A 41 17.53 25.77 -5.94
C MET A 41 16.12 25.75 -5.31
N LEU A 42 15.55 26.92 -4.97
CA LEU A 42 14.24 27.07 -4.30
C LEU A 42 13.01 26.81 -5.19
N ALA A 43 13.16 26.19 -6.36
CA ALA A 43 12.07 25.96 -7.32
C ALA A 43 12.22 24.67 -8.14
N VAL A 44 12.84 23.62 -7.58
CA VAL A 44 12.96 22.32 -8.27
C VAL A 44 12.68 21.15 -7.32
N SER A 45 11.40 20.76 -7.22
CA SER A 45 10.97 19.46 -6.69
C SER A 45 11.51 18.34 -7.58
N HIS A 46 12.16 17.31 -7.00
CA HIS A 46 13.07 16.43 -7.75
C HIS A 46 12.70 14.91 -7.75
N PRO A 47 12.98 14.19 -8.86
CA PRO A 47 12.43 12.87 -9.20
C PRO A 47 12.86 11.62 -8.39
N ALA A 48 11.93 10.65 -8.19
CA ALA A 48 11.77 9.85 -6.98
C ALA A 48 10.68 8.67 -7.09
N LYS A 49 10.85 7.41 -6.61
CA LYS A 49 10.04 6.12 -6.74
C LYS A 49 9.87 5.16 -5.47
N SER A 50 8.86 4.28 -5.27
CA SER A 50 8.65 3.41 -4.03
C SER A 50 8.74 1.85 -4.17
N GLY A 51 9.20 1.15 -3.11
CA GLY A 51 9.15 -0.30 -2.82
C GLY A 51 10.13 -1.24 -3.54
N ALA A 52 9.84 -2.55 -3.62
CA ALA A 52 10.68 -3.54 -4.30
C ALA A 52 9.89 -4.35 -5.36
N PHE A 53 10.59 -4.87 -6.38
CA PHE A 53 9.97 -5.62 -7.50
C PHE A 53 10.57 -7.02 -7.71
N GLU A 54 9.71 -8.01 -7.97
CA GLU A 54 10.04 -9.44 -8.11
C GLU A 54 11.23 -9.76 -9.03
N PHE A 55 11.34 -9.11 -10.18
CA PHE A 55 12.41 -9.40 -11.13
C PHE A 55 13.69 -8.60 -10.87
N ALA A 56 13.75 -7.74 -9.84
CA ALA A 56 14.93 -6.96 -9.50
C ALA A 56 15.95 -7.76 -8.66
N GLY A 57 17.23 -7.64 -9.01
CA GLY A 57 18.31 -8.34 -8.32
C GLY A 57 19.49 -8.72 -9.22
N ASP A 58 20.45 -9.46 -8.65
CA ASP A 58 21.74 -9.82 -9.27
C ASP A 58 21.62 -10.46 -10.67
N ALA A 59 20.53 -11.18 -10.92
CA ALA A 59 20.32 -11.94 -12.15
C ALA A 59 19.86 -11.09 -13.35
N ASN A 60 19.13 -9.99 -13.11
CA ASN A 60 18.41 -9.24 -14.14
C ASN A 60 18.81 -7.75 -14.18
N GLY A 61 19.20 -7.18 -13.03
CA GLY A 61 19.43 -5.75 -12.83
C GLY A 61 18.72 -5.23 -11.58
N VAL A 62 19.26 -4.16 -11.00
CA VAL A 62 18.75 -3.55 -9.76
C VAL A 62 17.69 -2.46 -10.00
N ASP A 63 17.54 -1.99 -11.24
CA ASP A 63 16.55 -0.99 -11.67
C ASP A 63 15.31 -1.62 -12.33
N ILE A 64 15.12 -2.93 -12.18
CA ILE A 64 14.01 -3.66 -12.80
C ILE A 64 12.68 -3.30 -12.15
N VAL A 65 11.66 -3.14 -12.98
CA VAL A 65 10.25 -2.97 -12.61
C VAL A 65 9.46 -4.16 -13.13
N SER A 66 8.69 -4.80 -12.24
CA SER A 66 7.73 -5.83 -12.62
C SER A 66 6.37 -5.20 -12.92
N HIS A 67 5.70 -5.67 -13.97
CA HIS A 67 4.31 -5.31 -14.26
C HIS A 67 3.40 -6.56 -14.26
N PRO A 68 2.12 -6.42 -13.88
CA PRO A 68 1.14 -7.51 -13.92
C PRO A 68 0.93 -8.10 -15.32
N ALA A 69 0.32 -9.28 -15.36
CA ALA A 69 0.00 -9.98 -16.60
C ALA A 69 -0.77 -9.10 -17.60
N GLY A 70 -0.41 -9.20 -18.88
CA GLY A 70 -1.05 -8.44 -19.97
C GLY A 70 -0.53 -7.02 -20.19
N TYR A 71 0.33 -6.47 -19.32
CA TYR A 71 0.94 -5.16 -19.59
C TYR A 71 1.96 -5.25 -20.74
N THR A 72 1.91 -4.29 -21.66
CA THR A 72 2.67 -4.31 -22.93
C THR A 72 3.41 -3.01 -23.24
N GLY A 73 3.49 -2.07 -22.29
CA GLY A 73 4.00 -0.73 -22.55
C GLY A 73 2.99 0.19 -23.24
N THR A 74 1.72 0.05 -22.91
CA THR A 74 0.62 0.90 -23.38
C THR A 74 -0.39 1.05 -22.25
N GLY A 75 -0.84 2.28 -22.03
CA GLY A 75 -1.66 2.63 -20.88
C GLY A 75 -3.14 2.27 -20.98
N GLY A 76 -3.88 2.61 -19.93
CA GLY A 76 -5.32 2.36 -19.81
C GLY A 76 -5.69 1.40 -18.68
N ASN A 77 -6.83 0.71 -18.77
CA ASN A 77 -7.22 -0.25 -17.72
C ASN A 77 -6.65 -1.64 -17.99
N LEU A 78 -5.70 -2.07 -17.16
CA LEU A 78 -5.11 -3.40 -17.17
C LEU A 78 -5.98 -4.34 -16.34
N ILE A 79 -6.65 -5.29 -17.01
CA ILE A 79 -7.46 -6.31 -16.34
C ILE A 79 -6.62 -7.58 -16.15
N VAL A 80 -6.51 -8.05 -14.91
CA VAL A 80 -5.86 -9.32 -14.55
C VAL A 80 -6.88 -10.19 -13.85
N THR A 81 -7.06 -11.42 -14.33
CA THR A 81 -8.05 -12.35 -13.76
C THR A 81 -7.45 -13.22 -12.66
N VAL A 82 -8.25 -13.48 -11.63
CA VAL A 82 -7.87 -14.25 -10.45
C VAL A 82 -8.84 -15.40 -10.26
N GLY A 83 -8.33 -16.62 -10.13
CA GLY A 83 -9.13 -17.84 -9.96
C GLY A 83 -8.67 -18.70 -8.79
N ILE A 84 -9.54 -19.60 -8.35
CA ILE A 84 -9.21 -20.71 -7.46
C ILE A 84 -9.19 -21.99 -8.30
N SER A 85 -8.16 -22.83 -8.17
CA SER A 85 -8.17 -24.15 -8.82
C SER A 85 -9.34 -24.99 -8.31
N PRO A 86 -10.24 -25.51 -9.18
CA PRO A 86 -11.35 -26.38 -8.76
C PRO A 86 -10.91 -27.71 -8.13
N ALA A 87 -9.62 -28.04 -8.20
CA ALA A 87 -9.03 -29.24 -7.60
C ALA A 87 -8.34 -28.97 -6.24
N SER A 88 -8.28 -27.72 -5.79
CA SER A 88 -7.65 -27.32 -4.53
C SER A 88 -8.35 -27.93 -3.31
N LEU A 89 -7.58 -28.40 -2.33
CA LEU A 89 -8.09 -29.10 -1.13
C LEU A 89 -9.10 -28.28 -0.31
N TYR A 90 -8.96 -26.96 -0.31
CA TYR A 90 -9.79 -26.00 0.44
C TYR A 90 -10.47 -24.97 -0.48
N ALA A 91 -10.88 -25.40 -1.68
CA ALA A 91 -11.41 -24.49 -2.70
C ALA A 91 -12.58 -23.63 -2.20
N ASP A 92 -13.58 -24.24 -1.54
CA ASP A 92 -14.75 -23.53 -1.03
C ASP A 92 -14.39 -22.57 0.12
N GLU A 93 -13.48 -22.95 1.03
CA GLU A 93 -13.04 -22.13 2.15
C GLU A 93 -12.16 -20.94 1.71
N MET A 94 -11.41 -21.07 0.61
CA MET A 94 -10.63 -19.98 0.02
C MET A 94 -11.50 -18.91 -0.67
N LEU A 95 -12.76 -19.21 -1.01
CA LEU A 95 -13.62 -18.34 -1.82
C LEU A 95 -13.75 -16.91 -1.27
N ILE A 96 -14.02 -16.77 0.02
CA ILE A 96 -14.22 -15.47 0.65
C ILE A 96 -12.90 -14.72 0.88
N PRO A 97 -11.84 -15.35 1.44
CA PRO A 97 -10.52 -14.72 1.55
C PRO A 97 -9.92 -14.23 0.22
N VAL A 98 -10.03 -15.01 -0.87
CA VAL A 98 -9.48 -14.59 -2.18
C VAL A 98 -10.27 -13.40 -2.74
N GLN A 99 -11.61 -13.38 -2.62
CA GLN A 99 -12.40 -12.20 -2.97
C GLN A 99 -12.03 -10.96 -2.15
N ASN A 100 -11.73 -11.15 -0.86
CA ASN A 100 -11.30 -10.08 0.02
C ASN A 100 -9.91 -9.53 -0.35
N ALA A 101 -8.95 -10.42 -0.64
CA ALA A 101 -7.62 -10.03 -1.12
C ALA A 101 -7.68 -9.24 -2.44
N VAL A 102 -8.49 -9.71 -3.40
CA VAL A 102 -8.78 -9.02 -4.68
C VAL A 102 -9.39 -7.63 -4.45
N LYS A 103 -10.36 -7.50 -3.54
CA LYS A 103 -10.96 -6.19 -3.17
C LYS A 103 -9.94 -5.24 -2.54
N THR A 104 -9.08 -5.74 -1.67
CA THR A 104 -8.06 -4.92 -0.98
C THR A 104 -7.02 -4.37 -1.97
N TRP A 105 -6.51 -5.20 -2.87
CA TRP A 105 -5.60 -4.73 -3.95
C TRP A 105 -6.29 -3.79 -4.95
N ASN A 106 -7.56 -4.01 -5.30
CA ASN A 106 -8.33 -3.08 -6.15
C ASN A 106 -8.60 -1.72 -5.49
N ARG A 107 -8.73 -1.67 -4.16
CA ARG A 107 -8.96 -0.40 -3.44
C ARG A 107 -7.70 0.47 -3.39
N GLN A 108 -6.52 -0.13 -3.26
CA GLN A 108 -5.24 0.58 -3.10
C GLN A 108 -5.28 1.64 -1.97
N ILE A 109 -5.90 1.30 -0.84
CA ILE A 109 -6.01 2.18 0.32
C ILE A 109 -4.92 1.80 1.33
N SER A 110 -4.00 2.75 1.58
CA SER A 110 -3.04 2.65 2.67
C SER A 110 -3.74 2.78 4.02
N THR A 111 -3.34 1.93 4.97
CA THR A 111 -3.84 1.88 6.34
C THR A 111 -2.69 1.84 7.35
N ILE A 112 -3.01 2.10 8.62
CA ILE A 112 -2.13 1.92 9.78
C ILE A 112 -2.84 1.03 10.81
N GLY A 113 -2.09 0.37 11.68
CA GLY A 113 -2.66 -0.57 12.66
C GLY A 113 -3.18 -1.87 12.03
N ASN A 114 -2.65 -2.26 10.86
CA ASN A 114 -3.10 -3.42 10.10
C ASN A 114 -2.66 -4.77 10.69
N VAL A 115 -1.67 -4.79 11.60
CA VAL A 115 -1.21 -5.99 12.31
C VAL A 115 -2.05 -6.26 13.55
N ILE A 116 -2.76 -7.39 13.59
CA ILE A 116 -3.59 -7.81 14.73
C ILE A 116 -3.10 -9.16 15.25
N ALA A 117 -2.27 -9.16 16.30
CA ALA A 117 -1.65 -10.35 16.89
C ALA A 117 -2.50 -11.10 17.94
N ASP A 118 -3.61 -10.49 18.39
CA ASP A 118 -4.49 -11.03 19.44
C ASP A 118 -5.93 -11.24 18.94
N SER A 119 -6.09 -11.77 17.72
CA SER A 119 -7.42 -12.16 17.22
C SER A 119 -7.98 -13.31 18.06
N ASN A 120 -9.10 -13.07 18.76
CA ASN A 120 -9.85 -14.10 19.48
C ASN A 120 -10.62 -15.06 18.54
N GLN A 121 -10.55 -14.86 17.23
CA GLN A 121 -11.17 -15.73 16.22
C GLN A 121 -10.19 -16.77 15.67
N ILE A 122 -8.87 -16.56 15.82
CA ILE A 122 -7.82 -17.42 15.27
C ILE A 122 -7.14 -18.18 16.41
N LEU A 123 -7.01 -19.50 16.27
CA LEU A 123 -6.34 -20.33 17.27
C LEU A 123 -4.82 -20.09 17.25
N HIS A 124 -4.14 -20.34 18.37
CA HIS A 124 -2.72 -20.01 18.58
C HIS A 124 -1.76 -20.63 17.54
N GLU A 125 -2.15 -21.72 16.87
CA GLU A 125 -1.32 -22.42 15.88
C GLU A 125 -1.77 -22.17 14.42
N GLN A 126 -2.86 -21.42 14.21
CA GLN A 126 -3.40 -21.13 12.88
C GLN A 126 -2.74 -19.90 12.23
N PHE A 127 -2.45 -19.99 10.94
CA PHE A 127 -2.12 -18.84 10.10
C PHE A 127 -3.39 -18.30 9.42
N ASP A 128 -3.50 -16.97 9.32
CA ASP A 128 -4.63 -16.33 8.62
C ASP A 128 -4.47 -16.45 7.10
N PHE A 129 -5.27 -17.30 6.47
CA PHE A 129 -5.18 -17.52 5.03
C PHE A 129 -5.45 -16.24 4.22
N GLU A 130 -6.33 -15.35 4.67
CA GLU A 130 -6.60 -14.08 3.95
C GLU A 130 -5.37 -13.17 3.91
N SER A 131 -4.63 -13.07 5.00
CA SER A 131 -3.40 -12.27 5.07
C SER A 131 -2.28 -12.83 4.19
N VAL A 132 -2.13 -14.16 4.14
CA VAL A 132 -1.17 -14.81 3.24
C VAL A 132 -1.61 -14.71 1.78
N ALA A 133 -2.90 -14.92 1.49
CA ALA A 133 -3.47 -14.74 0.15
C ALA A 133 -3.28 -13.31 -0.38
N LEU A 134 -3.37 -12.30 0.49
CA LEU A 134 -3.10 -10.91 0.13
C LEU A 134 -1.62 -10.66 -0.20
N HIS A 135 -0.70 -11.25 0.57
CA HIS A 135 0.75 -11.18 0.37
C HIS A 135 1.18 -11.84 -0.95
N GLU A 136 0.78 -13.09 -1.18
CA GLU A 136 1.13 -13.81 -2.42
C GLU A 136 0.51 -13.18 -3.68
N LEU A 137 -0.68 -12.58 -3.55
CA LEU A 137 -1.28 -11.81 -4.64
C LEU A 137 -0.47 -10.54 -4.97
N GLY A 138 0.27 -9.98 -4.01
CA GLY A 138 1.23 -8.89 -4.23
C GLY A 138 2.44 -9.32 -5.07
N HIS A 139 3.03 -10.48 -4.78
CA HIS A 139 4.07 -11.09 -5.61
C HIS A 139 3.55 -11.37 -7.05
N CYS A 140 2.35 -11.92 -7.17
CA CYS A 140 1.73 -12.22 -8.47
C CYS A 140 1.32 -10.98 -9.30
N ILE A 141 1.34 -9.77 -8.73
CA ILE A 141 1.22 -8.50 -9.47
C ILE A 141 2.57 -7.75 -9.60
N GLY A 142 3.66 -8.35 -9.12
CA GLY A 142 5.04 -7.94 -9.38
C GLY A 142 5.84 -7.40 -8.20
N LEU A 143 5.26 -7.29 -7.00
CA LEU A 143 5.90 -6.69 -5.83
C LEU A 143 6.80 -7.71 -5.11
N ALA A 144 8.04 -7.32 -4.77
CA ALA A 144 8.92 -8.13 -3.94
C ALA A 144 8.84 -7.75 -2.46
N HIS A 145 9.44 -8.58 -1.61
CA HIS A 145 9.67 -8.26 -0.21
C HIS A 145 10.50 -6.97 -0.06
N PRO A 146 10.09 -6.01 0.79
CA PRO A 146 10.86 -4.80 1.07
C PRO A 146 12.04 -5.07 2.02
N ASN A 147 12.07 -6.24 2.67
CA ASN A 147 13.19 -6.78 3.42
C ASN A 147 13.96 -7.88 2.64
N LEU A 148 15.17 -8.22 3.10
CA LEU A 148 16.03 -9.26 2.51
C LEU A 148 15.44 -10.67 2.55
N ALA A 149 14.47 -10.90 3.43
CA ALA A 149 13.60 -12.06 3.42
C ALA A 149 14.38 -13.41 3.37
N SER A 150 13.78 -14.51 2.88
CA SER A 150 14.39 -15.85 2.93
C SER A 150 15.27 -16.18 1.71
N GLU A 151 14.99 -15.51 0.60
CA GLU A 151 15.72 -15.56 -0.68
C GLU A 151 17.13 -14.96 -0.60
N SER A 152 17.43 -14.14 0.41
CA SER A 152 18.81 -13.75 0.77
C SER A 152 19.66 -14.93 1.27
N GLY A 153 19.01 -15.98 1.81
CA GLY A 153 19.66 -17.09 2.49
C GLY A 153 20.12 -16.76 3.92
N LEU A 154 19.73 -15.61 4.46
CA LEU A 154 19.99 -15.19 5.84
C LEU A 154 19.05 -15.90 6.83
N THR A 155 19.42 -15.86 8.12
CA THR A 155 18.72 -16.57 9.19
C THR A 155 18.34 -15.64 10.35
N GLY A 156 17.15 -15.84 10.94
CA GLY A 156 16.67 -15.03 12.05
C GLY A 156 16.37 -13.59 11.64
N ALA A 157 16.57 -12.63 12.56
CA ALA A 157 16.26 -11.22 12.33
C ALA A 157 17.09 -10.56 11.20
N ASN A 158 18.20 -11.18 10.78
CA ASN A 158 19.00 -10.69 9.64
C ASN A 158 18.22 -10.68 8.31
N LYS A 159 17.05 -11.34 8.23
CA LYS A 159 16.15 -11.26 7.08
C LYS A 159 15.37 -9.92 7.01
N ASN A 160 15.30 -9.16 8.09
CA ASN A 160 14.46 -7.94 8.18
C ASN A 160 15.17 -6.67 7.70
N TYR A 161 16.49 -6.74 7.43
CA TYR A 161 17.25 -5.65 6.81
C TYR A 161 16.64 -5.32 5.45
N THR A 162 16.64 -4.04 5.08
CA THR A 162 16.03 -3.57 3.82
C THR A 162 16.62 -4.28 2.60
N SER A 163 15.77 -4.61 1.62
CA SER A 163 16.09 -5.45 0.47
C SER A 163 17.23 -4.89 -0.39
N THR A 164 18.26 -5.71 -0.62
CA THR A 164 19.49 -5.35 -1.35
C THR A 164 19.98 -6.51 -2.22
N THR A 165 20.78 -6.14 -3.21
CA THR A 165 21.80 -7.02 -3.80
C THR A 165 23.13 -6.84 -3.06
N LYS A 166 24.02 -7.82 -3.17
CA LYS A 166 25.32 -7.80 -2.51
C LYS A 166 26.25 -6.80 -3.19
N GLY A 167 27.10 -6.17 -2.40
CA GLY A 167 28.10 -5.25 -2.94
C GLY A 167 29.28 -5.93 -3.64
N ILE A 168 30.31 -5.13 -3.93
CA ILE A 168 31.57 -5.56 -4.54
C ILE A 168 32.26 -6.62 -3.65
N ASN A 169 32.02 -6.57 -2.34
CA ASN A 169 32.53 -7.55 -1.38
C ASN A 169 31.89 -8.97 -1.49
N ASN A 170 30.77 -9.11 -2.22
CA ASN A 170 29.95 -10.33 -2.38
C ASN A 170 29.47 -10.97 -1.07
N GLN A 171 29.07 -10.13 -0.12
CA GLN A 171 28.40 -10.44 1.13
C GLN A 171 27.25 -9.44 1.31
N PHE A 172 26.46 -9.59 2.39
CA PHE A 172 25.54 -8.55 2.83
C PHE A 172 26.17 -7.82 4.02
N ASP A 173 26.22 -6.50 3.98
CA ASP A 173 26.65 -5.68 5.10
C ASP A 173 25.46 -5.38 6.03
N LEU A 174 25.51 -5.99 7.22
CA LEU A 174 24.37 -6.08 8.15
C LEU A 174 24.71 -5.44 9.50
N ASN A 175 24.42 -4.14 9.63
CA ASN A 175 24.60 -3.38 10.87
C ASN A 175 23.43 -2.40 11.09
N SER A 176 22.65 -2.60 12.16
CA SER A 176 21.40 -1.89 12.46
C SER A 176 21.62 -0.53 13.15
N GLY A 177 22.45 0.31 12.54
CA GLY A 177 22.64 1.71 12.92
C GLY A 177 23.04 1.95 14.38
N ALA A 178 22.53 3.07 14.92
CA ALA A 178 22.67 3.49 16.30
C ALA A 178 21.36 3.36 17.09
N ASP A 179 20.20 3.29 16.44
CA ASP A 179 18.91 3.01 17.11
C ASP A 179 18.71 1.52 17.46
N GLY A 180 19.40 0.60 16.74
CA GLY A 180 19.33 -0.84 16.95
C GLY A 180 18.15 -1.54 16.27
N ILE A 181 17.40 -0.83 15.41
CA ILE A 181 16.23 -1.33 14.69
C ILE A 181 16.65 -1.71 13.27
N ILE A 182 16.70 -3.01 13.01
CA ILE A 182 17.05 -3.55 11.69
C ILE A 182 16.09 -2.99 10.62
N GLY A 183 16.63 -2.40 9.56
CA GLY A 183 15.83 -1.80 8.49
C GLY A 183 15.34 -0.38 8.75
N SER A 184 15.90 0.31 9.76
CA SER A 184 15.73 1.75 9.99
C SER A 184 16.37 2.59 8.87
N SER A 185 16.34 3.92 8.98
CA SER A 185 17.09 4.79 8.08
C SER A 185 18.56 5.00 8.48
N ASP A 186 19.00 4.54 9.66
CA ASP A 186 20.40 4.63 10.11
C ASP A 186 21.18 3.29 10.02
N ASP A 187 20.55 2.25 9.48
CA ASP A 187 21.16 1.02 8.93
C ASP A 187 22.48 1.35 8.18
N VAL A 188 23.59 0.69 8.53
CA VAL A 188 24.90 0.87 7.89
C VAL A 188 25.19 -0.32 6.98
N ARG A 189 24.89 -0.15 5.68
CA ARG A 189 24.83 -1.22 4.68
C ARG A 189 26.05 -1.32 3.75
N GLY A 190 27.18 -0.74 4.14
CA GLY A 190 28.48 -0.93 3.48
C GLY A 190 28.46 -0.67 1.97
N ASP A 191 28.71 -1.71 1.17
CA ASP A 191 28.63 -1.65 -0.30
C ASP A 191 27.40 -2.36 -0.92
N ASP A 192 26.41 -2.79 -0.12
CA ASP A 192 25.14 -3.37 -0.58
C ASP A 192 24.42 -2.43 -1.57
N VAL A 193 23.97 -2.99 -2.70
CA VAL A 193 23.25 -2.22 -3.72
C VAL A 193 21.74 -2.36 -3.51
N ASN A 194 21.15 -1.25 -3.05
CA ASN A 194 19.73 -1.08 -2.74
C ASN A 194 18.76 -1.55 -3.83
N LEU A 195 17.73 -2.32 -3.45
CA LEU A 195 16.59 -2.70 -4.30
C LEU A 195 15.29 -1.95 -3.93
N HIS A 196 15.22 -1.37 -2.74
CA HIS A 196 14.01 -0.70 -2.23
C HIS A 196 13.97 0.77 -2.66
N TRP A 197 12.96 1.16 -3.42
CA TRP A 197 12.72 2.56 -3.77
C TRP A 197 12.01 3.28 -2.57
N PHE A 198 12.44 4.45 -2.11
CA PHE A 198 12.17 5.02 -0.76
C PHE A 198 11.72 6.49 -0.74
N ARG A 199 10.78 6.97 0.10
CA ARG A 199 10.26 8.37 -0.04
C ARG A 199 11.36 9.47 0.00
N ARG A 200 11.73 10.15 -1.11
CA ARG A 200 12.82 11.17 -1.12
C ARG A 200 12.71 12.26 -0.07
N GLU A 201 11.48 12.70 0.18
CA GLU A 201 11.21 13.78 1.13
C GLU A 201 11.46 13.36 2.59
N SER A 202 11.37 12.08 2.93
CA SER A 202 11.23 11.64 4.33
C SER A 202 11.61 10.20 4.69
N ASN A 203 12.02 9.37 3.72
CA ASN A 203 12.40 7.96 3.84
C ASN A 203 11.46 7.14 4.74
N ASN A 204 10.15 7.37 4.59
CA ASN A 204 9.13 6.83 5.49
C ASN A 204 8.17 5.96 4.66
N PRO A 205 8.23 4.63 4.78
CA PRO A 205 7.40 3.69 4.00
C PRO A 205 5.94 3.61 4.49
N PHE A 206 5.58 4.35 5.55
CA PHE A 206 4.23 4.36 6.12
C PHE A 206 3.41 5.60 5.73
N ILE A 207 3.96 6.51 4.90
CA ILE A 207 3.22 7.66 4.35
C ILE A 207 3.23 7.69 2.83
N ILE A 208 2.06 7.95 2.24
CA ILE A 208 1.86 8.02 0.80
C ILE A 208 2.01 9.46 0.27
N ALA A 209 2.69 9.66 -0.85
CA ALA A 209 2.78 10.97 -1.51
C ALA A 209 1.52 11.29 -2.33
N GLY A 210 1.41 12.51 -2.88
CA GLY A 210 0.31 12.87 -3.79
C GLY A 210 0.39 12.26 -5.19
N LEU A 211 1.60 11.88 -5.62
CA LEU A 211 1.91 11.27 -6.92
C LEU A 211 2.83 10.05 -6.70
N GLN A 212 2.77 9.04 -7.55
CA GLN A 212 3.51 7.77 -7.43
C GLN A 212 4.08 7.38 -8.80
N ASP A 213 5.31 7.81 -9.08
CA ASP A 213 5.95 7.67 -10.39
C ASP A 213 7.47 7.81 -10.22
N ILE A 214 8.22 8.32 -11.20
CA ILE A 214 9.59 8.80 -11.00
C ILE A 214 9.64 10.18 -10.38
N THR A 215 8.62 10.74 -9.70
CA THR A 215 8.68 12.11 -9.15
C THR A 215 8.55 12.34 -7.64
N THR A 216 8.31 11.31 -6.79
CA THR A 216 8.12 11.48 -5.32
C THR A 216 8.86 10.57 -4.30
N TYR A 217 9.43 9.38 -4.64
CA TYR A 217 10.15 8.47 -3.70
C TYR A 217 11.57 7.74 -3.88
N SER A 218 12.82 7.25 -4.16
CA SER A 218 13.86 7.06 -5.25
C SER A 218 14.62 5.74 -4.92
N ARG A 219 15.57 5.18 -5.70
CA ARG A 219 16.43 4.01 -5.25
C ARG A 219 17.89 4.38 -5.09
N ASN A 220 18.31 5.47 -5.69
CA ASN A 220 19.66 6.01 -5.54
C ASN A 220 19.84 6.56 -4.12
N LEU A 221 20.73 5.98 -3.32
CA LEU A 221 20.97 6.38 -1.93
C LEU A 221 21.43 7.85 -1.79
N ALA A 222 22.02 8.45 -2.83
CA ALA A 222 22.36 9.88 -2.84
C ALA A 222 21.13 10.81 -2.88
N ASP A 223 19.92 10.26 -3.03
CA ASP A 223 18.64 10.97 -2.96
C ASP A 223 18.00 10.94 -1.55
N LEU A 224 18.62 10.27 -0.57
CA LEU A 224 18.12 10.18 0.82
C LEU A 224 18.01 11.54 1.54
N PRO A 225 17.07 11.68 2.49
CA PRO A 225 17.03 12.81 3.43
C PRO A 225 18.35 13.04 4.17
N LEU A 226 18.63 14.30 4.53
CA LEU A 226 19.84 14.67 5.26
C LEU A 226 19.83 14.12 6.70
N GLY A 227 20.53 13.01 6.91
CA GLY A 227 20.67 12.33 8.20
C GLY A 227 20.55 10.81 8.07
N ASP A 228 19.85 10.35 7.05
CA ASP A 228 19.68 8.93 6.75
C ASP A 228 20.95 8.36 6.10
N LEU A 229 21.26 7.12 6.45
CA LEU A 229 22.38 6.33 5.93
C LEU A 229 21.90 5.25 4.95
N PHE A 230 20.66 4.77 5.12
CA PHE A 230 20.04 3.80 4.22
C PHE A 230 18.52 3.98 4.12
N VAL A 231 17.91 3.16 3.28
CA VAL A 231 16.46 3.05 3.09
C VAL A 231 15.79 2.35 4.26
N ALA A 232 14.75 2.99 4.81
CA ALA A 232 13.90 2.36 5.81
C ALA A 232 12.80 1.50 5.13
N ASN A 233 12.58 0.28 5.62
CA ASN A 233 11.57 -0.64 5.07
C ASN A 233 10.31 -0.75 5.96
N GLY A 234 9.27 -1.42 5.43
CA GLY A 234 7.94 -1.51 6.02
C GLY A 234 7.79 -2.37 7.29
N ASP A 235 8.86 -2.74 8.00
CA ASP A 235 8.84 -3.55 9.23
C ASP A 235 8.08 -2.89 10.40
N ARG A 236 7.40 -3.68 11.24
CA ARG A 236 6.73 -3.20 12.47
C ARG A 236 7.66 -2.49 13.47
N GLY A 237 8.94 -2.86 13.53
CA GLY A 237 9.93 -2.17 14.37
C GLY A 237 10.20 -0.76 13.87
N VAL A 238 10.32 -0.59 12.55
CA VAL A 238 10.51 0.70 11.88
C VAL A 238 9.23 1.54 11.97
N SER A 239 8.05 0.91 11.86
CA SER A 239 6.76 1.60 12.03
C SER A 239 6.64 2.26 13.41
N ALA A 240 7.16 1.61 14.45
CA ALA A 240 7.14 2.14 15.81
C ALA A 240 8.00 3.41 15.97
N LEU A 241 9.12 3.54 15.25
CA LEU A 241 9.95 4.76 15.20
C LEU A 241 9.18 5.95 14.63
N PHE A 242 8.41 5.72 13.57
CA PHE A 242 7.51 6.71 12.98
C PHE A 242 6.18 6.89 13.75
N GLY A 243 6.05 6.28 14.94
CA GLY A 243 4.87 6.37 15.81
C GLY A 243 3.66 5.54 15.36
N MET A 244 3.78 4.77 14.28
CA MET A 244 2.69 4.02 13.64
C MET A 244 2.58 2.60 14.19
N GLN A 245 2.24 2.49 15.48
CA GLN A 245 2.12 1.21 16.20
C GLN A 245 1.25 0.18 15.46
N ASN A 246 1.62 -1.09 15.55
CA ASN A 246 0.92 -2.23 14.91
C ASN A 246 0.75 -2.09 13.38
N THR A 247 1.69 -1.43 12.69
CA THR A 247 1.65 -1.26 11.23
C THR A 247 2.81 -2.01 10.60
N GLU A 248 2.57 -2.78 9.54
CA GLU A 248 3.63 -3.45 8.80
C GLU A 248 3.20 -3.65 7.35
N ALA A 249 4.12 -3.46 6.40
CA ALA A 249 3.84 -3.70 4.99
C ALA A 249 3.33 -5.14 4.78
N VAL A 250 2.30 -5.30 3.96
CA VAL A 250 1.78 -6.62 3.60
C VAL A 250 2.86 -7.43 2.90
N MET A 251 3.72 -6.80 2.10
CA MET A 251 4.88 -7.44 1.48
C MET A 251 6.03 -7.76 2.44
N GLN A 252 6.02 -7.32 3.71
CA GLN A 252 7.08 -7.66 4.68
C GLN A 252 7.02 -9.15 5.05
N GLN A 253 8.09 -9.90 4.76
CA GLN A 253 8.12 -11.33 5.05
C GLN A 253 8.12 -11.61 6.57
N GLY A 254 7.27 -12.52 7.02
CA GLY A 254 7.33 -13.07 8.39
C GLY A 254 6.04 -13.00 9.19
N ILE A 255 4.87 -13.20 8.56
CA ILE A 255 3.61 -13.38 9.28
C ILE A 255 3.71 -14.51 10.31
N SER A 256 3.15 -14.29 11.50
CA SER A 256 3.14 -15.24 12.60
C SER A 256 1.79 -15.98 12.72
N PRO A 257 1.72 -17.14 13.40
CA PRO A 257 0.46 -17.72 13.83
C PRO A 257 -0.38 -16.72 14.64
N ARG A 258 -1.71 -16.79 14.52
CA ARG A 258 -2.71 -15.93 15.19
C ARG A 258 -2.66 -14.44 14.82
N GLU A 259 -1.78 -14.04 13.91
CA GLU A 259 -1.67 -12.69 13.35
C GLU A 259 -2.54 -12.51 12.09
N THR A 260 -3.11 -11.32 11.90
CA THR A 260 -3.69 -10.89 10.61
C THR A 260 -3.05 -9.60 10.12
N LYS A 261 -2.91 -9.47 8.79
CA LYS A 261 -2.52 -8.28 8.01
C LYS A 261 -3.41 -8.16 6.76
N ARG A 262 -4.68 -7.78 6.92
CA ARG A 262 -5.70 -7.83 5.84
C ARG A 262 -5.90 -6.53 5.06
N SER A 263 -5.09 -5.51 5.33
CA SER A 263 -5.11 -4.21 4.64
C SER A 263 -3.70 -3.70 4.35
N LEU A 264 -3.55 -3.01 3.23
CA LEU A 264 -2.27 -2.50 2.72
C LEU A 264 -1.75 -1.32 3.54
N THR A 265 -0.44 -1.08 3.49
CA THR A 265 0.23 0.13 3.98
C THR A 265 0.60 1.06 2.82
N ALA A 266 1.35 2.13 3.09
CA ALA A 266 1.75 3.08 2.06
C ALA A 266 2.80 2.51 1.10
N ASP A 267 3.75 1.69 1.57
CA ASP A 267 4.77 1.06 0.73
C ASP A 267 4.11 0.11 -0.28
N ASP A 268 3.24 -0.81 0.19
CA ASP A 268 2.51 -1.76 -0.66
C ASP A 268 1.76 -1.06 -1.80
N VAL A 269 1.05 0.03 -1.48
CA VAL A 269 0.27 0.82 -2.46
C VAL A 269 1.18 1.62 -3.39
N ALA A 270 2.24 2.24 -2.87
CA ALA A 270 3.08 3.14 -3.65
C ALA A 270 4.04 2.39 -4.57
N THR A 271 4.44 1.16 -4.23
CA THR A 271 5.18 0.24 -5.11
C THR A 271 4.34 -0.17 -6.32
N LEU A 272 3.08 -0.55 -6.09
CA LEU A 272 2.18 -0.94 -7.18
C LEU A 272 1.86 0.25 -8.08
N ARG A 273 1.57 1.41 -7.48
CA ARG A 273 1.29 2.64 -8.23
C ARG A 273 2.50 3.19 -8.97
N LEU A 274 3.71 2.95 -8.46
CA LEU A 274 4.93 3.22 -9.19
C LEU A 274 4.96 2.42 -10.50
N ALA A 275 4.78 1.10 -10.47
CA ALA A 275 4.76 0.30 -11.70
C ALA A 275 3.62 0.74 -12.65
N MET A 276 2.49 1.21 -12.10
CA MET A 276 1.38 1.80 -12.85
C MET A 276 1.73 3.12 -13.58
N SER A 277 2.86 3.77 -13.29
CA SER A 277 3.37 4.92 -14.08
C SER A 277 4.09 4.52 -15.38
N GLY A 278 4.16 3.22 -15.70
CA GLY A 278 4.47 2.74 -17.05
C GLY A 278 5.93 2.35 -17.30
N LEU A 279 6.43 2.62 -18.51
CA LEU A 279 7.79 2.29 -18.99
C LEU A 279 8.74 3.49 -18.96
N ASP A 280 8.25 4.72 -19.18
CA ASP A 280 9.03 5.92 -18.83
C ASP A 280 8.95 6.23 -17.32
N MET A 281 7.94 5.65 -16.66
CA MET A 281 7.64 5.75 -15.24
C MET A 281 7.31 7.19 -14.79
N ILE A 282 6.89 8.09 -15.68
CA ILE A 282 6.33 9.41 -15.34
C ILE A 282 4.81 9.27 -15.33
N ALA A 283 4.14 9.70 -14.26
CA ALA A 283 2.68 9.61 -14.20
C ALA A 283 2.00 10.73 -15.03
N GLY A 284 0.87 10.37 -15.64
CA GLY A 284 0.11 11.23 -16.55
C GLY A 284 0.59 11.17 -18.01
N THR A 285 1.30 10.11 -18.41
CA THR A 285 1.79 9.88 -19.78
C THR A 285 0.87 8.93 -20.56
N ALA A 286 1.40 8.24 -21.57
CA ALA A 286 0.63 7.37 -22.47
C ALA A 286 0.71 5.88 -22.10
N ASP A 287 1.62 5.54 -21.20
CA ASP A 287 1.90 4.18 -20.74
C ASP A 287 1.49 3.92 -19.28
N ASP A 288 0.98 4.94 -18.57
CA ASP A 288 0.18 4.85 -17.33
C ASP A 288 -0.96 3.83 -17.41
N TYR A 289 -1.09 2.94 -16.42
CA TYR A 289 -2.22 2.00 -16.35
C TYR A 289 -2.89 1.93 -14.97
N THR A 290 -4.19 1.67 -14.95
CA THR A 290 -4.91 1.26 -13.73
C THR A 290 -5.01 -0.25 -13.69
N LEU A 291 -4.58 -0.89 -12.59
CA LEU A 291 -4.80 -2.33 -12.39
C LEU A 291 -6.21 -2.60 -11.88
N THR A 292 -6.95 -3.49 -12.55
CA THR A 292 -8.21 -4.08 -12.08
C THR A 292 -8.06 -5.59 -11.97
N LEU A 293 -8.07 -6.13 -10.75
CA LEU A 293 -8.16 -7.56 -10.48
C LEU A 293 -9.62 -8.03 -10.57
N VAL A 294 -9.88 -9.09 -11.34
CA VAL A 294 -11.24 -9.66 -11.53
C VAL A 294 -11.27 -11.10 -11.06
N PHE A 295 -12.05 -11.36 -10.00
CA PHE A 295 -12.24 -12.73 -9.50
C PHE A 295 -13.21 -13.52 -10.38
N ASN A 296 -12.69 -14.56 -11.04
CA ASN A 296 -13.42 -15.41 -11.99
C ASN A 296 -14.04 -16.67 -11.37
N GLY A 297 -13.92 -16.87 -10.05
CA GLY A 297 -14.42 -18.08 -9.38
C GLY A 297 -13.48 -19.27 -9.49
N PHE A 298 -14.06 -20.46 -9.58
CA PHE A 298 -13.33 -21.72 -9.69
C PHE A 298 -12.86 -21.95 -11.14
N THR A 299 -11.58 -21.72 -11.41
CA THR A 299 -10.95 -21.93 -12.72
C THR A 299 -9.43 -22.03 -12.63
N ASP A 300 -8.85 -22.92 -13.44
CA ASP A 300 -7.41 -23.04 -13.68
C ASP A 300 -6.94 -22.16 -14.86
N THR A 301 -7.82 -21.36 -15.45
CA THR A 301 -7.55 -20.54 -16.66
C THR A 301 -7.58 -19.03 -16.40
N ALA A 302 -7.33 -18.62 -15.15
CA ALA A 302 -7.12 -17.22 -14.79
C ALA A 302 -5.63 -16.85 -14.96
N ASP A 303 -5.33 -15.56 -15.04
CA ASP A 303 -3.95 -15.06 -15.12
C ASP A 303 -3.16 -15.32 -13.82
N ILE A 304 -3.89 -15.36 -12.68
CA ILE A 304 -3.39 -15.76 -11.36
C ILE A 304 -4.31 -16.86 -10.80
N VAL A 305 -3.77 -18.03 -10.45
CA VAL A 305 -4.54 -19.16 -9.88
C VAL A 305 -4.07 -19.50 -8.45
N PHE A 306 -5.01 -19.63 -7.52
CA PHE A 306 -4.80 -20.05 -6.12
C PHE A 306 -5.00 -21.57 -5.95
N ASN A 307 -4.05 -22.27 -5.32
CA ASN A 307 -4.12 -23.73 -5.18
C ASN A 307 -3.41 -24.28 -3.91
N PHE A 308 -4.02 -25.24 -3.23
CA PHE A 308 -3.38 -26.09 -2.22
C PHE A 308 -2.79 -27.33 -2.87
N ASP A 309 -1.57 -27.19 -3.37
CA ASP A 309 -0.83 -28.19 -4.16
C ASP A 309 0.41 -28.76 -3.44
N ASN A 310 0.78 -28.19 -2.29
CA ASN A 310 2.01 -28.47 -1.55
C ASN A 310 3.32 -28.31 -2.37
N MET A 311 3.33 -27.49 -3.42
CA MET A 311 4.56 -27.15 -4.16
C MET A 311 5.42 -26.12 -3.42
N ALA A 312 4.80 -25.21 -2.66
CA ALA A 312 5.48 -24.27 -1.78
C ALA A 312 5.80 -24.91 -0.41
N SER A 313 6.84 -24.41 0.27
CA SER A 313 7.18 -24.88 1.63
C SER A 313 6.18 -24.41 2.70
N PHE A 314 5.55 -23.24 2.49
CA PHE A 314 4.49 -22.66 3.32
C PHE A 314 3.42 -22.05 2.41
N SER A 315 3.81 -21.01 1.69
CA SER A 315 3.11 -20.39 0.56
C SER A 315 4.16 -19.81 -0.39
N ALA A 316 3.81 -19.64 -1.67
CA ALA A 316 4.58 -18.87 -2.64
C ALA A 316 3.75 -18.57 -3.91
N CYS A 317 3.81 -17.35 -4.41
CA CYS A 317 3.57 -17.05 -5.82
C CYS A 317 4.79 -17.49 -6.66
N SER A 318 4.53 -18.25 -7.72
CA SER A 318 5.48 -18.61 -8.77
C SER A 318 5.12 -17.86 -10.05
N ILE A 319 6.06 -17.05 -10.58
CA ILE A 319 5.85 -16.26 -11.80
C ILE A 319 6.85 -16.58 -12.91
N SER A 320 6.43 -16.33 -14.16
CA SER A 320 7.31 -16.18 -15.32
C SER A 320 7.12 -14.82 -15.96
N GLY A 321 8.12 -14.33 -16.70
CA GLY A 321 8.04 -13.01 -17.33
C GLY A 321 8.91 -12.82 -18.57
N ILE A 322 8.62 -11.73 -19.29
CA ILE A 322 9.36 -11.27 -20.47
C ILE A 322 9.77 -9.80 -20.33
N PHE A 323 11.00 -9.50 -20.73
CA PHE A 323 11.49 -8.12 -20.83
C PHE A 323 10.70 -7.34 -21.89
N LEU A 324 10.11 -6.21 -21.48
CA LEU A 324 9.45 -5.23 -22.35
C LEU A 324 10.47 -4.25 -22.94
N ASN A 325 11.45 -3.83 -22.13
CA ASN A 325 12.63 -3.05 -22.53
C ASN A 325 13.86 -3.50 -21.71
N GLU A 326 14.83 -2.63 -21.40
CA GLU A 326 16.01 -3.00 -20.60
C GLU A 326 15.78 -3.00 -19.07
N THR A 327 14.79 -2.25 -18.58
CA THR A 327 14.50 -2.09 -17.13
C THR A 327 13.10 -2.56 -16.72
N HIS A 328 12.29 -3.13 -17.62
CA HIS A 328 10.90 -3.50 -17.35
C HIS A 328 10.58 -4.92 -17.79
N VAL A 329 9.89 -5.67 -16.93
CA VAL A 329 9.44 -7.05 -17.17
C VAL A 329 7.93 -7.15 -16.99
N GLY A 330 7.23 -7.63 -18.01
CA GLY A 330 5.82 -8.02 -17.89
C GLY A 330 5.70 -9.48 -17.46
N ILE A 331 4.88 -9.74 -16.44
CA ILE A 331 4.51 -11.10 -16.04
C ILE A 331 3.75 -11.79 -17.18
N THR A 332 3.99 -13.08 -17.38
CA THR A 332 3.33 -13.90 -18.42
C THR A 332 2.54 -15.09 -17.87
N GLU A 333 2.78 -15.47 -16.61
CA GLU A 333 2.14 -16.59 -15.92
C GLU A 333 2.34 -16.38 -14.42
N ALA A 334 1.31 -16.65 -13.61
CA ALA A 334 1.38 -16.53 -12.16
C ALA A 334 0.51 -17.60 -11.46
N HIS A 335 1.08 -18.30 -10.48
CA HIS A 335 0.40 -19.36 -9.73
C HIS A 335 0.75 -19.27 -8.24
N ILE A 336 -0.24 -19.28 -7.35
CA ILE A 336 -0.05 -19.24 -5.91
C ILE A 336 -0.27 -20.63 -5.32
N SER A 337 0.82 -21.20 -4.82
CA SER A 337 0.89 -22.52 -4.20
C SER A 337 0.87 -22.40 -2.67
N PHE A 338 0.02 -23.16 -1.99
CA PHE A 338 -0.06 -23.23 -0.53
C PHE A 338 0.21 -24.65 -0.02
N ASN A 339 0.78 -24.75 1.19
CA ASN A 339 1.03 -26.01 1.88
C ASN A 339 -0.08 -26.35 2.89
N ALA A 340 -0.81 -27.44 2.63
CA ALA A 340 -1.87 -27.95 3.50
C ALA A 340 -1.38 -28.62 4.80
N ASP A 341 -0.08 -28.85 4.98
CA ASP A 341 0.48 -29.37 6.24
C ASP A 341 0.45 -28.34 7.39
N PHE A 342 0.13 -27.08 7.10
CA PHE A 342 -0.03 -26.00 8.09
C PHE A 342 -1.47 -25.88 8.58
N SER A 343 -1.66 -25.39 9.80
CA SER A 343 -2.99 -25.07 10.30
C SER A 343 -3.44 -23.71 9.76
N TRP A 344 -4.54 -23.70 8.99
CA TRP A 344 -5.08 -22.50 8.36
C TRP A 344 -6.36 -22.03 9.05
N PHE A 345 -6.54 -20.72 9.12
CA PHE A 345 -7.81 -20.06 9.41
C PHE A 345 -8.33 -19.40 8.13
N PHE A 346 -9.56 -19.70 7.74
CA PHE A 346 -10.24 -19.08 6.61
C PHE A 346 -11.28 -18.08 7.11
N ASN A 347 -11.21 -16.84 6.61
CA ASN A 347 -12.16 -15.80 6.95
C ASN A 347 -13.48 -15.98 6.20
N ASP A 348 -14.53 -16.41 6.89
CA ASP A 348 -15.88 -16.58 6.34
C ASP A 348 -16.60 -15.25 6.08
N LYS A 349 -16.09 -14.15 6.65
CA LYS A 349 -16.67 -12.81 6.52
C LYS A 349 -16.16 -12.11 5.29
N ILE A 350 -17.04 -11.97 4.31
CA ILE A 350 -16.89 -11.04 3.19
C ILE A 350 -16.55 -9.66 3.77
N ILE A 351 -15.39 -9.10 3.38
CA ILE A 351 -15.19 -7.65 3.46
C ILE A 351 -16.31 -7.05 2.60
N PRO A 352 -17.24 -6.27 3.19
CA PRO A 352 -18.41 -5.81 2.46
C PRO A 352 -18.04 -4.98 1.23
N HIS A 353 -19.03 -4.67 0.40
CA HIS A 353 -18.88 -3.62 -0.60
C HIS A 353 -18.89 -2.23 0.07
N SER A 354 -17.85 -1.99 0.87
CA SER A 354 -17.26 -0.66 1.03
C SER A 354 -16.88 -0.18 -0.36
N LYS A 355 -17.76 0.59 -0.97
CA LYS A 355 -17.32 1.81 -1.64
C LYS A 355 -16.81 2.76 -0.54
N ILE A 356 -15.63 2.47 -0.01
CA ILE A 356 -14.65 3.54 -0.09
C ILE A 356 -14.22 3.41 -1.55
N PRO A 357 -14.71 4.27 -2.47
CA PRO A 357 -14.28 4.22 -3.86
C PRO A 357 -12.77 4.38 -3.85
N SER A 358 -12.07 3.68 -4.73
CA SER A 358 -10.69 4.01 -5.08
C SER A 358 -10.70 5.39 -5.74
N LEU A 359 -10.66 6.44 -4.91
CA LEU A 359 -10.88 7.83 -5.31
C LEU A 359 -9.85 8.21 -6.41
N PRO A 360 -10.25 8.31 -7.69
CA PRO A 360 -9.30 8.18 -8.79
C PRO A 360 -8.27 9.31 -8.78
N LEU A 361 -6.99 8.93 -8.65
CA LEU A 361 -5.87 9.83 -8.96
C LEU A 361 -6.01 10.24 -10.44
N GLY A 362 -5.80 11.52 -10.73
CA GLY A 362 -6.12 12.11 -12.03
C GLY A 362 -7.56 12.66 -12.16
N SER A 363 -8.41 12.54 -11.14
CA SER A 363 -9.71 13.26 -11.14
C SER A 363 -9.50 14.77 -11.20
N ILE A 364 -10.18 15.43 -12.15
CA ILE A 364 -10.18 16.88 -12.27
C ILE A 364 -10.87 17.50 -11.04
N ASN A 365 -11.98 16.90 -10.60
CA ASN A 365 -12.79 17.37 -9.47
C ASN A 365 -12.41 16.64 -8.17
N PRO A 366 -12.68 17.24 -6.99
CA PRO A 366 -12.69 16.51 -5.73
C PRO A 366 -13.61 15.29 -5.79
N VAL A 367 -13.12 14.14 -5.32
CA VAL A 367 -13.90 12.91 -5.16
C VAL A 367 -13.87 12.53 -3.70
N MET A 368 -15.03 12.20 -3.15
CA MET A 368 -15.20 11.89 -1.75
C MET A 368 -15.98 10.61 -1.54
N SER A 369 -16.03 10.16 -0.30
CA SER A 369 -16.83 9.02 0.10
C SER A 369 -17.39 9.17 1.51
N ILE A 370 -18.60 8.68 1.73
CA ILE A 370 -19.13 8.37 3.06
C ILE A 370 -19.75 6.96 3.07
N SER A 371 -19.46 6.17 4.11
CA SER A 371 -19.97 4.80 4.23
C SER A 371 -20.43 4.48 5.65
N ALA A 372 -21.44 3.61 5.77
CA ALA A 372 -22.01 3.16 7.04
C ALA A 372 -21.54 1.74 7.36
N SER A 373 -20.82 1.58 8.46
CA SER A 373 -20.09 0.37 8.90
C SER A 373 -19.24 -0.28 7.80
N GLY A 374 -18.70 0.52 6.87
CA GLY A 374 -17.93 0.04 5.74
C GLY A 374 -18.77 -0.67 4.67
N LEU A 375 -20.07 -0.40 4.57
CA LEU A 375 -20.97 -0.83 3.51
C LEU A 375 -21.51 0.37 2.72
N VAL A 376 -21.81 0.18 1.42
CA VAL A 376 -22.48 1.14 0.52
C VAL A 376 -23.34 0.41 -0.53
N ASP A 377 -24.16 -0.54 -0.04
CA ASP A 377 -25.31 -1.10 -0.77
C ASP A 377 -26.55 -0.22 -0.55
N ASP A 378 -27.56 -0.31 -1.41
CA ASP A 378 -28.75 0.57 -1.33
C ASP A 378 -29.76 0.13 -0.23
N ASP A 379 -29.62 -1.08 0.31
CA ASP A 379 -30.51 -1.71 1.31
C ASP A 379 -29.78 -2.02 2.64
N LEU A 380 -29.03 -1.07 3.21
CA LEU A 380 -28.38 -1.27 4.52
C LEU A 380 -29.41 -1.30 5.66
N VAL A 381 -29.53 -2.44 6.35
CA VAL A 381 -30.37 -2.60 7.54
C VAL A 381 -29.52 -3.02 8.74
N PHE A 382 -29.58 -2.22 9.80
CA PHE A 382 -28.94 -2.48 11.09
C PHE A 382 -29.97 -2.86 12.14
N LYS A 383 -29.64 -3.82 13.01
CA LYS A 383 -30.46 -4.22 14.15
C LYS A 383 -29.93 -3.60 15.45
N GLN A 384 -30.76 -3.64 16.49
CA GLN A 384 -30.42 -3.14 17.83
C GLN A 384 -29.11 -3.72 18.41
N GLU A 385 -28.73 -4.96 18.07
CA GLU A 385 -27.47 -5.58 18.50
C GLU A 385 -26.20 -5.11 17.73
N ASP A 386 -26.35 -4.40 16.61
CA ASP A 386 -25.24 -4.01 15.74
C ASP A 386 -24.49 -2.75 16.22
N ARG A 387 -23.39 -2.42 15.53
CA ARG A 387 -22.69 -1.13 15.66
C ARG A 387 -22.68 -0.39 14.34
N LEU A 388 -22.99 0.91 14.42
CA LEU A 388 -22.89 1.85 13.31
C LEU A 388 -21.54 2.57 13.38
N SER A 389 -20.75 2.50 12.30
CA SER A 389 -19.51 3.26 12.14
C SER A 389 -19.55 4.11 10.87
N LEU A 390 -19.64 5.43 10.97
CA LEU A 390 -19.59 6.31 9.79
C LEU A 390 -18.14 6.66 9.46
N VAL A 391 -17.71 6.40 8.23
CA VAL A 391 -16.35 6.65 7.74
C VAL A 391 -16.39 7.58 6.53
N VAL A 392 -15.54 8.61 6.51
CA VAL A 392 -15.39 9.56 5.39
C VAL A 392 -13.97 9.59 4.85
N ALA A 393 -13.82 9.91 3.56
CA ALA A 393 -12.54 10.13 2.88
C ALA A 393 -12.67 11.15 1.74
N LEU A 394 -11.58 11.82 1.38
CA LEU A 394 -11.52 12.84 0.32
C LEU A 394 -10.21 12.75 -0.46
N ASN A 395 -10.32 12.70 -1.79
CA ASN A 395 -9.25 13.00 -2.72
C ASN A 395 -9.57 14.35 -3.37
N PRO A 396 -8.75 15.40 -3.17
CA PRO A 396 -9.04 16.72 -3.72
C PRO A 396 -8.87 16.82 -5.25
N GLY A 397 -8.34 15.78 -5.90
CA GLY A 397 -8.08 15.78 -7.34
C GLY A 397 -7.14 16.91 -7.75
N SER A 398 -7.39 17.52 -8.91
CA SER A 398 -6.63 18.70 -9.36
C SER A 398 -6.90 19.97 -8.52
N SER A 399 -7.89 19.95 -7.62
CA SER A 399 -8.24 21.08 -6.76
C SER A 399 -7.45 21.13 -5.44
N VAL A 400 -6.43 20.28 -5.24
CA VAL A 400 -5.57 20.30 -4.05
C VAL A 400 -5.03 21.70 -3.74
N GLY A 401 -5.11 22.10 -2.47
CA GLY A 401 -4.74 23.43 -2.00
C GLY A 401 -5.77 24.55 -2.25
N SER A 402 -6.81 24.32 -3.06
CA SER A 402 -7.89 25.30 -3.26
C SER A 402 -8.70 25.48 -1.99
N LEU A 403 -9.18 26.70 -1.71
CA LEU A 403 -9.96 26.98 -0.51
C LEU A 403 -11.41 26.53 -0.69
N ALA A 404 -11.87 25.63 0.19
CA ALA A 404 -13.20 25.06 0.19
C ALA A 404 -13.82 25.00 1.58
N ASP A 405 -15.14 24.93 1.65
CA ASP A 405 -15.89 24.54 2.85
C ASP A 405 -16.31 23.06 2.80
N HIS A 406 -16.29 22.42 3.96
CA HIS A 406 -16.61 21.01 4.17
C HIS A 406 -17.81 20.87 5.10
N TRP A 407 -18.74 19.99 4.74
CA TRP A 407 -20.00 19.77 5.44
C TRP A 407 -20.27 18.28 5.60
N VAL A 408 -20.72 17.86 6.78
CA VAL A 408 -21.27 16.52 7.00
C VAL A 408 -22.56 16.67 7.79
N TRP A 409 -23.65 16.05 7.30
CA TRP A 409 -24.93 16.07 8.00
C TRP A 409 -25.68 14.76 7.85
N ALA A 410 -26.46 14.42 8.87
CA ALA A 410 -27.34 13.27 8.92
C ALA A 410 -28.80 13.75 8.97
N ASN A 411 -29.60 13.33 8.00
CA ASN A 411 -31.05 13.37 8.10
C ASN A 411 -31.51 12.11 8.84
N THR A 412 -32.20 12.29 9.96
CA THR A 412 -32.59 11.22 10.89
C THR A 412 -34.10 11.27 11.19
N PRO A 413 -34.69 10.23 11.81
CA PRO A 413 -36.07 10.28 12.31
C PRO A 413 -36.35 11.40 13.32
N LEU A 414 -35.31 11.99 13.92
CA LEU A 414 -35.41 13.12 14.86
C LEU A 414 -35.15 14.50 14.20
N GLY A 415 -34.91 14.55 12.88
CA GLY A 415 -34.52 15.75 12.14
C GLY A 415 -33.05 15.76 11.72
N THR A 416 -32.54 16.91 11.28
CA THR A 416 -31.17 17.04 10.74
C THR A 416 -30.14 17.34 11.83
N PHE A 417 -29.01 16.64 11.77
CA PHE A 417 -27.84 16.83 12.63
C PHE A 417 -26.61 17.15 11.77
N TRP A 418 -25.79 18.10 12.19
CA TRP A 418 -24.59 18.54 11.48
C TRP A 418 -23.34 18.24 12.30
N LEU A 419 -22.25 17.83 11.64
CA LEU A 419 -20.95 17.61 12.27
C LEU A 419 -20.25 18.96 12.46
N ASN A 420 -19.90 19.32 13.69
CA ASN A 420 -19.05 20.49 13.98
C ASN A 420 -17.55 20.16 13.84
N GLY A 421 -16.70 21.18 13.95
CA GLY A 421 -15.24 21.03 13.91
C GLY A 421 -14.66 20.19 15.05
N GLU A 422 -15.41 20.00 16.14
CA GLU A 422 -15.09 19.08 17.24
C GLU A 422 -15.50 17.61 16.97
N LEU A 423 -15.96 17.28 15.75
CA LEU A 423 -16.42 15.96 15.30
C LEU A 423 -17.62 15.40 16.11
N GLN A 424 -18.58 16.26 16.42
CA GLN A 424 -19.82 15.94 17.14
C GLN A 424 -21.04 16.29 16.28
N PHE A 425 -22.01 15.37 16.20
CA PHE A 425 -23.28 15.61 15.52
C PHE A 425 -24.23 16.45 16.40
N ILE A 426 -24.51 17.68 15.98
CA ILE A 426 -25.38 18.64 16.67
C ILE A 426 -26.66 18.85 15.86
N ARG A 427 -27.83 18.69 16.50
CA ARG A 427 -29.14 18.95 15.88
C ARG A 427 -29.29 20.43 15.54
N SER A 428 -29.47 20.77 14.27
CA SER A 428 -29.59 22.16 13.83
C SER A 428 -30.38 22.28 12.53
N ASP A 429 -31.32 23.23 12.50
CA ASP A 429 -32.08 23.62 11.31
C ASP A 429 -31.28 24.55 10.37
N SER A 430 -30.10 25.01 10.82
CA SER A 430 -29.13 25.80 10.04
C SER A 430 -27.85 25.00 9.79
N PRO A 431 -27.21 25.10 8.61
CA PRO A 431 -25.94 24.44 8.33
C PRO A 431 -24.83 24.75 9.33
N ILE A 432 -24.09 23.73 9.75
CA ILE A 432 -22.85 23.86 10.53
C ILE A 432 -21.72 23.24 9.71
N ARG A 433 -20.67 24.04 9.48
CA ARG A 433 -19.46 23.64 8.75
C ARG A 433 -18.54 22.83 9.67
N VAL A 434 -18.04 21.68 9.19
CA VAL A 434 -17.04 20.89 9.95
C VAL A 434 -15.64 21.48 9.79
N PHE A 435 -15.27 21.88 8.56
CA PHE A 435 -13.97 22.49 8.27
C PHE A 435 -14.08 23.48 7.11
N GLY A 436 -13.21 24.48 7.06
CA GLY A 436 -13.08 25.38 5.92
C GLY A 436 -11.63 25.83 5.76
N GLY A 437 -11.06 25.61 4.58
CA GLY A 437 -9.65 25.86 4.31
C GLY A 437 -9.15 25.15 3.05
N PRO A 438 -7.83 24.96 2.90
CA PRO A 438 -7.27 24.29 1.73
C PRO A 438 -7.72 22.82 1.63
N LEU A 439 -8.12 22.41 0.42
CA LEU A 439 -8.44 21.04 0.07
C LEU A 439 -7.19 20.15 0.18
N ASN A 440 -7.24 19.17 1.07
CA ASN A 440 -6.18 18.20 1.31
C ASN A 440 -6.72 16.77 1.13
N TYR A 441 -5.81 15.80 0.97
CA TYR A 441 -6.20 14.40 1.01
C TYR A 441 -6.64 14.02 2.43
N ILE A 442 -7.85 13.48 2.56
CA ILE A 442 -8.38 12.96 3.82
C ILE A 442 -8.41 11.44 3.69
N SER A 443 -7.43 10.78 4.29
CA SER A 443 -7.42 9.33 4.44
C SER A 443 -8.68 8.84 5.16
N PRO A 444 -9.22 7.66 4.84
CA PRO A 444 -10.46 7.17 5.45
C PRO A 444 -10.42 7.18 6.98
N PHE A 445 -11.29 7.96 7.62
CA PHE A 445 -11.37 8.06 9.07
C PHE A 445 -12.81 8.03 9.59
N THR A 446 -12.95 7.56 10.82
CA THR A 446 -14.25 7.36 11.47
C THR A 446 -14.74 8.63 12.15
N ILE A 447 -15.90 9.14 11.72
CA ILE A 447 -16.59 10.31 12.30
C ILE A 447 -17.70 9.94 13.30
N LEU A 448 -18.12 8.67 13.35
CA LEU A 448 -19.05 8.15 14.36
C LEU A 448 -18.78 6.66 14.58
N ASN A 449 -18.84 6.17 15.82
CA ASN A 449 -18.82 4.73 16.14
C ASN A 449 -19.68 4.49 17.39
N ILE A 450 -20.92 4.03 17.20
CA ILE A 450 -21.96 3.97 18.24
C ILE A 450 -22.67 2.60 18.23
N ALA A 451 -23.26 2.17 19.37
CA ALA A 451 -24.15 1.02 19.35
C ALA A 451 -25.49 1.42 18.71
N VAL A 452 -26.07 0.55 17.89
CA VAL A 452 -27.33 0.86 17.18
C VAL A 452 -28.49 1.05 18.17
N SER A 453 -28.45 0.36 19.32
CA SER A 453 -29.35 0.57 20.47
C SER A 453 -29.39 1.99 21.07
N GLU A 454 -28.46 2.88 20.69
CA GLU A 454 -28.44 4.28 21.12
C GLU A 454 -29.20 5.21 20.14
N LEU A 455 -29.67 4.68 19.01
CA LEU A 455 -30.31 5.42 17.92
C LEU A 455 -31.76 4.94 17.72
N PRO A 456 -32.74 5.84 17.49
CA PRO A 456 -34.10 5.44 17.15
C PRO A 456 -34.20 4.67 15.83
N SER A 457 -35.08 3.67 15.77
CA SER A 457 -35.45 2.98 14.54
C SER A 457 -36.01 3.92 13.47
N GLY A 458 -35.74 3.62 12.20
CA GLY A 458 -36.13 4.39 11.02
C GLY A 458 -34.98 4.59 10.03
N THR A 459 -35.25 5.35 8.97
CA THR A 459 -34.28 5.63 7.90
C THR A 459 -33.36 6.80 8.24
N TYR A 460 -32.09 6.65 7.94
CA TYR A 460 -31.02 7.63 8.06
C TYR A 460 -30.38 7.84 6.69
N THR A 461 -30.14 9.08 6.30
CA THR A 461 -29.28 9.42 5.16
C THR A 461 -28.22 10.39 5.63
N VAL A 462 -26.94 10.03 5.47
CA VAL A 462 -25.80 10.84 5.87
C VAL A 462 -25.02 11.26 4.63
N PHE A 463 -24.71 12.54 4.57
CA PHE A 463 -24.02 13.18 3.46
C PHE A 463 -22.64 13.66 3.92
N PHE A 464 -21.67 13.57 3.02
CA PHE A 464 -20.45 14.38 3.06
C PHE A 464 -20.49 15.30 1.83
N ALA A 465 -20.11 16.57 1.98
CA ALA A 465 -20.01 17.52 0.89
C ALA A 465 -18.85 18.50 1.05
N VAL A 466 -18.41 19.05 -0.08
CA VAL A 466 -17.30 19.99 -0.25
C VAL A 466 -17.69 21.00 -1.32
N ASP A 467 -17.40 22.27 -1.08
CA ASP A 467 -17.73 23.36 -2.00
C ASP A 467 -16.54 23.75 -2.91
N GLY A 468 -16.84 24.48 -4.00
CA GLY A 468 -15.83 25.02 -4.90
C GLY A 468 -15.16 26.32 -4.40
N ASN A 469 -15.51 26.74 -3.19
CA ASN A 469 -15.36 28.06 -2.61
C ASN A 469 -15.32 27.95 -1.07
N GLN A 470 -14.74 28.97 -0.42
CA GLN A 470 -14.75 29.11 1.03
C GLN A 470 -15.42 30.43 1.43
N ASP A 471 -16.73 30.40 1.71
CA ASP A 471 -17.53 31.57 2.11
C ASP A 471 -18.55 31.32 3.25
N ASN A 472 -18.59 30.09 3.77
CA ASN A 472 -19.49 29.59 4.82
C ASN A 472 -20.98 29.51 4.38
N ILE A 473 -21.25 29.34 3.09
CA ILE A 473 -22.56 28.93 2.54
C ILE A 473 -22.41 27.51 1.99
N ILE A 474 -23.39 26.64 2.25
CA ILE A 474 -23.37 25.29 1.68
C ILE A 474 -23.92 25.30 0.25
N ASP A 475 -23.03 25.11 -0.72
CA ASP A 475 -23.39 24.89 -2.13
C ASP A 475 -23.56 23.39 -2.45
N ALA A 476 -22.93 22.52 -1.65
CA ALA A 476 -22.76 21.08 -1.86
C ALA A 476 -22.20 20.74 -3.26
N THR A 477 -21.21 21.52 -3.71
CA THR A 477 -20.66 21.47 -5.10
C THR A 477 -20.21 20.06 -5.49
N PHE A 478 -19.59 19.35 -4.56
CA PHE A 478 -19.27 17.93 -4.64
C PHE A 478 -19.85 17.26 -3.39
N GLN A 479 -20.54 16.13 -3.54
CA GLN A 479 -21.13 15.38 -2.42
C GLN A 479 -21.15 13.87 -2.67
N ASP A 480 -21.15 13.10 -1.59
CA ASP A 480 -21.49 11.67 -1.56
C ASP A 480 -22.44 11.39 -0.38
N MET A 481 -23.21 10.30 -0.45
CA MET A 481 -24.18 9.95 0.58
C MET A 481 -24.31 8.44 0.81
N THR A 482 -24.60 8.07 2.06
CA THR A 482 -24.97 6.71 2.46
C THR A 482 -26.35 6.74 3.12
N THR A 483 -27.20 5.76 2.79
CA THR A 483 -28.52 5.57 3.40
C THR A 483 -28.57 4.22 4.09
N PHE A 484 -29.20 4.18 5.27
CA PHE A 484 -29.42 2.95 6.02
C PHE A 484 -30.70 3.03 6.85
N ILE A 485 -31.19 1.87 7.28
CA ILE A 485 -32.34 1.69 8.15
C ILE A 485 -31.84 1.11 9.47
N ILE A 486 -32.42 1.56 10.57
CA ILE A 486 -32.33 0.91 11.88
C ILE A 486 -33.70 0.29 12.18
N ASP A 487 -33.74 -1.01 12.46
CA ASP A 487 -34.94 -1.74 12.90
C ASP A 487 -35.02 -1.83 14.44
#